data_AF-A0A9W6VDZ1-F1
#
_entry.id   AF-A0A9W6VDZ1-F1
#
_cell.length_a   1.000
_cell.length_b   1.000
_cell.length_c   1.000
_cell.angle_alpha   90.00
_cell.angle_beta   90.00
_cell.angle_gamma   90.00
#
_symmetry.space_group_name_H-M   'P 1'
#
loop_
_entity.id
_entity.type
_entity.pdbx_description
1 polymer ?
#
loop_
_entity_poly.entity_id
_entity_poly.type
_entity_poly.pdbx_seq_one_letter_code
_entity_poly.pdbx_strand_id
1 'polypeptide(L)'
;MLMSQYFDVGEQTLWNPSNGPGRLFVDMAKALEPVAGLPSGIGVGRWGPGDPDCHGIDLAAFTTFTDALARRYRESNHLIMRSLMEGFIATAIVLVERGGARVPALSEQPKTSTEDVQIGPTGPAAQADPDRLAELAAEHSAAMAW
;
A
#
# COMPACT_ATOMS: atom_id res chain seq x y z
N MET A 1 26.24 -2.37 5.67
CA MET A 1 24.90 -2.10 5.13
C MET A 1 24.84 -2.77 3.79
N LEU A 2 23.82 -3.60 3.59
CA LEU A 2 23.54 -4.07 2.24
C LEU A 2 23.17 -2.86 1.36
N MET A 3 23.29 -3.02 0.04
CA MET A 3 22.80 -2.03 -0.93
C MET A 3 21.29 -2.16 -1.18
N SER A 4 20.68 -3.22 -0.62
CA SER A 4 19.30 -3.61 -0.84
C SER A 4 18.58 -3.92 0.46
N GLN A 5 17.25 -3.82 0.41
CA GLN A 5 16.36 -4.21 1.50
C GLN A 5 15.54 -5.41 1.09
N TYR A 6 15.13 -6.25 2.04
CA TYR A 6 14.32 -7.45 1.77
C TYR A 6 12.96 -7.32 2.42
N PHE A 7 11.90 -7.67 1.67
CA PHE A 7 10.54 -7.75 2.18
C PHE A 7 10.06 -9.20 2.10
N ASP A 8 9.91 -9.85 3.25
CA ASP A 8 9.73 -11.29 3.33
C ASP A 8 8.38 -11.68 3.99
N VAL A 9 7.72 -12.71 3.45
CA VAL A 9 6.66 -13.45 4.15
C VAL A 9 7.17 -14.85 4.44
N GLY A 10 7.42 -15.15 5.70
CA GLY A 10 8.05 -16.43 6.09
C GLY A 10 9.44 -16.57 5.48
N GLU A 11 9.60 -17.51 4.53
CA GLU A 11 10.85 -17.74 3.80
C GLU A 11 10.82 -17.21 2.35
N GLN A 12 9.72 -16.57 1.95
CA GLN A 12 9.53 -16.04 0.61
C GLN A 12 9.85 -14.54 0.59
N THR A 13 10.85 -14.14 -0.20
CA THR A 13 11.07 -12.73 -0.52
C THR A 13 10.09 -12.26 -1.58
N LEU A 14 9.33 -11.22 -1.26
CA LEU A 14 8.34 -10.61 -2.16
C LEU A 14 8.93 -9.46 -2.98
N TRP A 15 9.90 -8.75 -2.41
CA TRP A 15 10.54 -7.59 -3.02
C TRP A 15 11.94 -7.34 -2.45
N ASN A 16 12.89 -7.01 -3.33
CA ASN A 16 14.27 -6.71 -2.98
C ASN A 16 14.73 -5.37 -3.60
N PRO A 17 14.23 -4.21 -3.14
CA PRO A 17 14.64 -2.91 -3.67
C PRO A 17 16.01 -2.47 -3.16
N SER A 18 16.56 -1.42 -3.77
CA SER A 18 17.65 -0.68 -3.15
C SER A 18 17.20 0.03 -1.86
N ASN A 19 18.16 0.48 -1.04
CA ASN A 19 17.87 1.05 0.28
C ASN A 19 16.92 2.26 0.27
N GLY A 20 17.01 3.13 -0.74
CA GLY A 20 16.19 4.35 -0.81
C GLY A 20 14.69 4.03 -0.92
N PRO A 21 14.25 3.32 -1.98
CA PRO A 21 12.86 2.93 -2.15
C PRO A 21 12.33 2.04 -1.02
N GLY A 22 13.13 1.08 -0.52
CA GLY A 22 12.73 0.23 0.60
C GLY A 22 12.46 1.04 1.86
N ARG A 23 13.37 1.95 2.23
CA ARG A 23 13.20 2.80 3.40
C ARG A 23 12.01 3.73 3.27
N LEU A 24 11.86 4.38 2.11
CA LEU A 24 10.72 5.25 1.84
C LEU A 24 9.40 4.49 1.97
N PHE A 25 9.34 3.25 1.46
CA PHE A 25 8.14 2.42 1.57
C PHE A 25 7.77 2.13 3.03
N VAL A 26 8.74 1.77 3.87
CA VAL A 26 8.52 1.54 5.32
C VAL A 26 8.06 2.81 6.04
N ASP A 27 8.72 3.94 5.77
CA ASP A 27 8.38 5.22 6.39
C ASP A 27 6.96 5.68 5.97
N MET A 28 6.59 5.48 4.71
CA MET A 28 5.23 5.72 4.20
C MET A 28 4.20 4.77 4.82
N ALA A 29 4.51 3.48 4.95
CA ALA A 29 3.62 2.53 5.61
C ALA A 29 3.30 2.99 7.03
N LYS A 30 4.33 3.44 7.78
CA LYS A 30 4.17 3.94 9.15
C LYS A 30 3.32 5.21 9.20
N ALA A 31 3.52 6.14 8.27
CA ALA A 31 2.75 7.37 8.18
C ALA A 31 1.26 7.13 7.83
N LEU A 32 0.97 6.02 7.14
CA LEU A 32 -0.39 5.66 6.72
C LEU A 32 -1.14 4.77 7.73
N GLU A 33 -0.50 4.24 8.77
CA GLU A 33 -1.20 3.48 9.83
C GLU A 33 -2.36 4.26 10.48
N PRO A 34 -2.22 5.57 10.82
CA PRO A 34 -3.34 6.35 11.34
C PRO A 34 -4.45 6.58 10.31
N VAL A 35 -4.11 6.65 9.01
CA VAL A 35 -5.07 6.81 7.92
C VAL A 35 -5.89 5.53 7.72
N ALA A 36 -5.24 4.37 7.84
CA ALA A 36 -5.90 3.07 7.78
C ALA A 36 -6.62 2.71 9.09
N GLY A 37 -6.24 3.33 10.22
CA GLY A 37 -6.67 2.93 11.55
C GLY A 37 -6.14 1.56 11.98
N LEU A 38 -5.08 1.06 11.32
CA LEU A 38 -4.58 -0.30 11.43
C LEU A 38 -3.04 -0.32 11.41
N PRO A 39 -2.39 -1.25 12.14
CA PRO A 39 -0.95 -1.46 11.98
C PRO A 39 -0.65 -1.96 10.57
N SER A 40 0.50 -1.55 10.01
CA SER A 40 0.89 -1.92 8.65
C SER A 40 1.20 -3.41 8.52
N GLY A 41 1.65 -4.08 9.59
CA GLY A 41 2.11 -5.47 9.54
C GLY A 41 3.54 -5.63 9.00
N ILE A 42 4.25 -4.54 8.73
CA ILE A 42 5.69 -4.54 8.36
C ILE A 42 6.54 -4.53 9.63
N GLY A 43 7.69 -5.21 9.60
CA GLY A 43 8.69 -5.21 10.68
C GLY A 43 8.48 -6.33 11.70
N VAL A 44 7.83 -7.42 11.29
CA VAL A 44 7.61 -8.61 12.11
C VAL A 44 8.55 -9.77 11.68
N GLY A 45 8.55 -10.89 12.39
CA GLY A 45 9.13 -12.15 11.88
C GLY A 45 10.59 -12.44 12.24
N ARG A 46 11.22 -13.30 11.42
CA ARG A 46 12.51 -14.01 11.69
C ARG A 46 13.69 -13.09 11.98
N TRP A 47 13.75 -11.93 11.33
CA TRP A 47 14.88 -11.01 11.43
C TRP A 47 14.92 -10.25 12.77
N GLY A 48 13.86 -10.40 13.59
CA GLY A 48 13.72 -9.74 14.88
C GLY A 48 13.38 -8.25 14.73
N PRO A 49 12.91 -7.61 15.80
CA PRO A 49 12.69 -6.17 15.78
C PRO A 49 14.02 -5.44 15.59
N GLY A 50 14.13 -4.61 14.55
CA GLY A 50 15.22 -3.65 14.39
C GLY A 50 16.30 -4.00 13.36
N ASP A 51 16.15 -5.04 12.54
CA ASP A 51 16.96 -5.16 11.32
C ASP A 51 16.60 -4.01 10.36
N PRO A 52 17.55 -3.11 10.03
CA PRO A 52 17.25 -1.94 9.19
C PRO A 52 17.06 -2.31 7.71
N ASP A 53 17.54 -3.47 7.30
CA ASP A 53 17.65 -3.89 5.90
C ASP A 53 16.70 -5.07 5.60
N CYS A 54 16.20 -5.81 6.59
CA CYS A 54 15.26 -6.93 6.41
C CYS A 54 13.91 -6.68 7.09
N HIS A 55 12.84 -6.69 6.31
CA HIS A 55 11.47 -6.38 6.73
C HIS A 55 10.58 -7.61 6.57
N GLY A 56 10.32 -8.33 7.65
CA GLY A 56 9.29 -9.36 7.61
C GLY A 56 7.89 -8.76 7.63
N ILE A 57 6.98 -9.37 6.89
CA ILE A 57 5.60 -8.96 6.68
C ILE A 57 4.67 -10.01 7.29
N ASP A 58 3.79 -9.57 8.20
CA ASP A 58 2.59 -10.31 8.55
C ASP A 58 1.59 -10.12 7.41
N LEU A 59 1.50 -11.13 6.53
CA LEU A 59 0.70 -11.03 5.32
C LEU A 59 -0.78 -10.74 5.62
N ALA A 60 -1.34 -11.27 6.71
CA ALA A 60 -2.75 -11.05 7.05
C ALA A 60 -2.98 -9.61 7.51
N ALA A 61 -2.12 -9.09 8.40
CA ALA A 61 -2.19 -7.70 8.84
C ALA A 61 -1.94 -6.74 7.67
N PHE A 62 -0.92 -7.00 6.86
CA PHE A 62 -0.56 -6.17 5.70
C PHE A 62 -1.65 -6.17 4.62
N THR A 63 -2.31 -7.30 4.39
CA THR A 63 -3.47 -7.38 3.48
C THR A 63 -4.63 -6.53 4.00
N THR A 64 -4.94 -6.61 5.29
CA THR A 64 -6.04 -5.84 5.90
C THR A 64 -5.76 -4.34 5.87
N PHE A 65 -4.53 -3.94 6.17
CA PHE A 65 -4.06 -2.57 6.06
C PHE A 65 -4.14 -2.03 4.62
N THR A 66 -3.67 -2.83 3.65
CA THR A 66 -3.71 -2.47 2.22
C THR A 66 -5.16 -2.34 1.71
N ASP A 67 -6.06 -3.25 2.11
CA ASP A 67 -7.49 -3.19 1.79
C ASP A 67 -8.14 -1.92 2.33
N ALA A 68 -7.86 -1.56 3.59
CA ALA A 68 -8.39 -0.35 4.20
C ALA A 68 -7.95 0.92 3.46
N LEU A 69 -6.68 1.01 3.06
CA LEU A 69 -6.18 2.14 2.28
C LEU A 69 -6.76 2.19 0.87
N ALA A 70 -6.84 1.04 0.18
CA ALA A 70 -7.46 0.96 -1.14
C ALA A 70 -8.94 1.36 -1.11
N ARG A 71 -9.69 0.91 -0.08
CA ARG A 71 -11.07 1.34 0.14
C ARG A 71 -11.14 2.85 0.37
N ARG A 72 -10.33 3.40 1.29
CA ARG A 72 -10.28 4.84 1.57
C ARG A 72 -9.97 5.66 0.30
N TYR A 73 -9.02 5.23 -0.52
CA TYR A 73 -8.69 5.86 -1.79
C TYR A 73 -9.89 5.88 -2.74
N ARG A 74 -10.58 4.74 -2.91
CA ARG A 74 -11.69 4.61 -3.87
C ARG A 74 -12.95 5.36 -3.43
N GLU A 75 -13.18 5.45 -2.12
CA GLU A 75 -14.34 6.16 -1.57
C GLU A 75 -14.12 7.67 -1.42
N SER A 76 -12.87 8.14 -1.46
CA SER A 76 -12.50 9.55 -1.35
C SER A 76 -12.70 10.31 -2.66
N ASN A 77 -13.23 11.52 -2.57
CA ASN A 77 -13.19 12.49 -3.66
C ASN A 77 -12.05 13.50 -3.53
N HIS A 78 -11.25 13.44 -2.46
CA HIS A 78 -10.15 14.36 -2.23
C HIS A 78 -8.95 14.01 -3.10
N LEU A 79 -8.66 14.83 -4.10
CA LEU A 79 -7.61 14.58 -5.07
C LEU A 79 -6.23 14.50 -4.41
N ILE A 80 -5.90 15.49 -3.57
CA ILE A 80 -4.60 15.56 -2.90
C ILE A 80 -4.36 14.34 -2.01
N MET A 81 -5.34 13.95 -1.20
CA MET A 81 -5.22 12.76 -0.33
C MET A 81 -5.00 11.49 -1.15
N ARG A 82 -5.76 11.31 -2.24
CA ARG A 82 -5.56 10.19 -3.17
C ARG A 82 -4.15 10.18 -3.75
N SER A 83 -3.67 11.31 -4.26
CA SER A 83 -2.33 11.43 -4.84
C SER A 83 -1.20 11.12 -3.85
N LEU A 84 -1.37 11.48 -2.56
CA LEU A 84 -0.37 11.18 -1.52
C LEU A 84 -0.24 9.67 -1.22
N MET A 85 -1.32 8.92 -1.39
CA MET A 85 -1.36 7.48 -1.06
C MET A 85 -1.16 6.57 -2.28
N GLU A 86 -1.47 7.05 -3.49
CA GLU A 86 -1.61 6.23 -4.70
C GLU A 86 -0.39 5.33 -4.97
N GLY A 87 0.82 5.89 -5.03
CA GLY A 87 2.04 5.14 -5.32
C GLY A 87 2.41 4.11 -4.24
N PHE A 88 2.07 4.40 -2.98
CA PHE A 88 2.24 3.44 -1.88
C PHE A 88 1.25 2.27 -2.03
N ILE A 89 -0.04 2.58 -2.21
CA ILE A 89 -1.10 1.56 -2.32
C ILE A 89 -0.84 0.62 -3.49
N ALA A 90 -0.45 1.15 -4.65
CA ALA A 90 -0.12 0.32 -5.82
C ALA A 90 1.02 -0.67 -5.53
N THR A 91 2.09 -0.21 -4.87
CA THR A 91 3.19 -1.09 -4.44
C THR A 91 2.73 -2.13 -3.42
N ALA A 92 1.91 -1.73 -2.45
CA ALA A 92 1.39 -2.63 -1.43
C ALA A 92 0.48 -3.73 -2.00
N ILE A 93 -0.36 -3.41 -2.99
CA ILE A 93 -1.18 -4.39 -3.72
C ILE A 93 -0.29 -5.48 -4.35
N VAL A 94 0.80 -5.10 -5.02
CA VAL A 94 1.74 -6.06 -5.62
C VAL A 94 2.33 -7.00 -4.56
N LEU A 95 2.73 -6.48 -3.40
CA LEU A 95 3.27 -7.31 -2.32
C LEU A 95 2.22 -8.27 -1.76
N VAL A 96 0.96 -7.82 -1.55
CA VAL A 96 -0.15 -8.69 -1.14
C VAL A 96 -0.36 -9.84 -2.13
N GLU A 97 -0.38 -9.53 -3.43
CA GLU A 97 -0.59 -10.52 -4.49
C GLU A 97 0.57 -11.50 -4.61
N ARG A 98 1.82 -11.03 -4.52
CA ARG A 98 3.02 -11.90 -4.50
C ARG A 98 3.06 -12.81 -3.27
N GLY A 99 2.51 -12.35 -2.14
CA GLY A 99 2.31 -13.16 -0.94
C GLY A 99 1.18 -14.19 -1.06
N GLY A 100 0.44 -14.21 -2.18
CA GLY A 100 -0.64 -15.17 -2.42
C GLY A 100 -2.00 -14.74 -1.86
N ALA A 101 -2.15 -13.48 -1.44
CA ALA A 101 -3.41 -12.90 -0.99
C ALA A 101 -4.03 -12.00 -2.07
N ARG A 102 -5.19 -11.39 -1.78
CA ARG A 102 -5.88 -10.44 -2.66
C ARG A 102 -6.34 -9.23 -1.85
N VAL A 103 -6.58 -8.12 -2.54
CA VAL A 103 -7.15 -6.89 -1.95
C VAL A 103 -8.63 -6.77 -2.36
N PRO A 104 -9.58 -7.15 -1.47
CA PRO A 104 -11.02 -7.15 -1.79
C PRO A 104 -11.54 -5.83 -2.37
N ALA A 105 -11.08 -4.71 -1.81
CA ALA A 105 -11.50 -3.37 -2.20
C ALA A 105 -11.25 -3.05 -3.69
N LEU A 106 -10.44 -3.80 -4.43
CA LEU A 106 -10.30 -3.60 -5.88
C LEU A 106 -11.48 -4.17 -6.69
N SER A 107 -12.20 -5.14 -6.13
CA SER A 107 -13.32 -5.83 -6.79
C SER A 107 -14.71 -5.37 -6.31
N GLU A 108 -14.76 -4.62 -5.21
CA GLU A 108 -16.00 -4.12 -4.63
C GLU A 108 -16.53 -2.89 -5.39
N GLN A 109 -17.83 -2.62 -5.34
CA GLN A 109 -18.36 -1.32 -5.77
C GLN A 109 -18.00 -0.27 -4.73
N PRO A 110 -17.35 0.84 -5.11
CA PRO A 110 -16.93 1.85 -4.14
C PRO A 110 -18.15 2.60 -3.64
N LYS A 111 -18.23 2.78 -2.32
CA LYS A 111 -19.23 3.65 -1.70
C LYS A 111 -18.74 5.10 -1.76
N THR A 112 -19.64 6.05 -1.67
CA THR A 112 -19.25 7.45 -1.52
C THR A 112 -19.00 7.75 -0.05
N SER A 113 -17.78 8.20 0.30
CA SER A 113 -17.49 8.67 1.65
C SER A 113 -17.94 10.12 1.84
N THR A 114 -18.41 10.45 3.04
CA THR A 114 -18.72 11.83 3.46
C THR A 114 -17.59 12.47 4.30
N GLU A 115 -16.47 11.78 4.46
CA GLU A 115 -15.31 12.24 5.25
C GLU A 115 -14.18 12.77 4.34
N ASP A 116 -13.49 13.83 4.79
CA ASP A 116 -12.43 14.53 4.04
C ASP A 116 -12.85 14.93 2.62
N VAL A 117 -14.07 15.46 2.47
CA VAL A 117 -14.66 15.81 1.17
C VAL A 117 -13.97 17.04 0.58
N GLN A 118 -13.42 16.92 -0.62
CA GLN A 118 -12.93 18.08 -1.37
C GLN A 118 -14.06 18.76 -2.14
N ILE A 119 -14.31 20.03 -1.83
CA ILE A 119 -15.26 20.89 -2.55
C ILE A 119 -14.47 21.85 -3.43
N GLY A 120 -14.67 21.72 -4.74
CA GLY A 120 -14.14 22.64 -5.75
C GLY A 120 -15.13 23.78 -6.06
N PRO A 121 -14.76 24.68 -6.99
CA PRO A 121 -15.58 25.83 -7.38
C PRO A 121 -16.97 25.47 -7.93
N THR A 122 -17.13 24.24 -8.42
CA THR A 122 -18.36 23.74 -9.07
C THR A 122 -19.04 22.61 -8.29
N GLY A 123 -18.61 22.33 -7.05
CA GLY A 123 -19.16 21.26 -6.21
C GLY A 123 -18.12 20.20 -5.81
N PRO A 124 -18.56 19.02 -5.33
CA PRO A 124 -17.67 17.93 -4.95
C PRO A 124 -16.74 17.53 -6.10
N ALA A 125 -15.47 17.31 -5.80
CA ALA A 125 -14.51 16.81 -6.78
C ALA A 125 -14.92 15.40 -7.29
N ALA A 126 -14.41 15.01 -8.46
CA ALA A 126 -14.65 13.69 -9.02
C ALA A 126 -14.04 12.59 -8.14
N GLN A 127 -14.76 11.47 -8.03
CA GLN A 127 -14.30 10.26 -7.35
C GLN A 127 -13.08 9.66 -8.06
N ALA A 128 -12.39 8.73 -7.40
CA ALA A 128 -11.32 7.97 -8.04
C ALA A 128 -11.85 7.19 -9.23
N ASP A 129 -11.05 7.13 -10.30
CA ASP A 129 -11.22 6.12 -11.32
C ASP A 129 -11.09 4.73 -10.65
N PRO A 130 -12.12 3.87 -10.76
CA PRO A 130 -12.13 2.58 -10.06
C PRO A 130 -10.99 1.66 -10.47
N ASP A 131 -10.43 1.81 -11.68
CA ASP A 131 -9.42 0.92 -12.25
C ASP A 131 -7.99 1.42 -12.06
N ARG A 132 -7.82 2.71 -11.73
CA ARG A 132 -6.51 3.38 -11.60
C ARG A 132 -5.52 2.67 -10.68
N LEU A 133 -5.98 2.17 -9.53
CA LEU A 133 -5.10 1.44 -8.60
C LEU A 133 -4.65 0.09 -9.17
N ALA A 134 -5.53 -0.61 -9.89
CA ALA A 134 -5.21 -1.90 -10.49
C ALA A 134 -4.23 -1.73 -11.66
N GLU A 135 -4.43 -0.71 -12.49
CA GLU A 135 -3.49 -0.35 -13.56
C GLU A 135 -2.10 0.00 -13.01
N LEU A 136 -2.04 0.86 -11.99
CA LEU A 136 -0.77 1.27 -11.40
C LEU A 136 -0.07 0.11 -10.67
N ALA A 137 -0.82 -0.77 -10.01
CA ALA A 137 -0.27 -1.98 -9.42
C ALA A 137 0.33 -2.91 -10.50
N ALA A 138 -0.33 -3.05 -11.66
CA ALA A 138 0.20 -3.82 -12.77
C ALA A 138 1.51 -3.21 -13.32
N GLU A 139 1.57 -1.89 -13.46
CA GLU A 139 2.80 -1.17 -13.84
C GLU A 139 3.93 -1.41 -12.83
N HIS A 140 3.66 -1.28 -11.53
CA HIS A 140 4.63 -1.53 -10.47
C HIS A 140 5.11 -2.99 -10.47
N SER A 141 4.19 -3.94 -10.64
CA SER A 141 4.51 -5.37 -10.69
C SER A 141 5.46 -5.70 -11.85
N ALA A 142 5.23 -5.10 -13.02
CA ALA A 142 6.10 -5.24 -14.18
C ALA A 142 7.50 -4.61 -13.97
N ALA A 143 7.59 -3.54 -13.17
CA ALA A 143 8.85 -2.86 -12.86
C ALA A 143 9.65 -3.52 -11.73
N MET A 144 9.00 -4.27 -10.84
CA MET A 144 9.66 -5.03 -9.77
C MET A 144 10.23 -6.34 -10.34
N ALA A 145 11.52 -6.34 -10.70
CA ALA A 145 12.23 -7.59 -11.00
C ALA A 145 12.16 -8.58 -9.83
N TRP A 146 12.16 -9.88 -10.16
CA TRP A 146 12.14 -11.00 -9.22
C TRP A 146 13.47 -11.15 -8.48
#